data_AF-A0A1H8RG32-F1
#
_entry.id   AF-A0A1H8RG32-F1
#
_cell.length_a   1.000
_cell.length_b   1.000
_cell.length_c   1.000
_cell.angle_alpha   90.00
_cell.angle_beta   90.00
_cell.angle_gamma   90.00
#
_symmetry.space_group_name_H-M   'P 1'
#
loop_
_entity.id
_entity.type
_entity.pdbx_description
1 polymer ?
#
loop_
_entity_poly.entity_id
_entity_poly.type
_entity_poly.pdbx_seq_one_letter_code
_entity_poly.pdbx_strand_id
1 'polypeptide(L)' 'MNQRTTIESLKQQMQLFLNQLDALDPSQTSVDDVDALLLLLEQMEEKLR' A
#
# COMPACT_ATOMS: atom_id res chain seq x y z
N MET A 1 16.55 14.75 3.60
CA MET A 1 15.73 13.82 4.40
C MET A 1 16.52 12.53 4.57
N ASN A 2 16.63 12.00 5.81
CA ASN A 2 17.42 10.80 6.09
C ASN A 2 16.78 9.58 5.41
N GLN A 3 17.53 8.84 4.60
CA GLN A 3 17.07 7.61 3.93
C GLN A 3 16.42 6.62 4.90
N ARG A 4 16.91 6.57 6.15
CA ARG A 4 16.33 5.75 7.23
C ARG A 4 14.88 6.12 7.55
N THR A 5 14.55 7.41 7.55
CA THR A 5 13.19 7.91 7.80
C THR A 5 12.27 7.60 6.62
N THR A 6 12.79 7.66 5.39
CA THR A 6 12.06 7.27 4.18
C THR A 6 11.72 5.78 4.19
N ILE A 7 12.70 4.94 4.53
CA ILE A 7 12.51 3.48 4.63
C ILE A 7 11.48 3.10 5.71
N GLU A 8 11.53 3.73 6.89
CA GLU A 8 10.56 3.47 7.95
C GLU A 8 9.14 3.92 7.57
N SER A 9 8.98 5.04 6.86
CA SER A 9 7.68 5.48 6.34
C SER A 9 7.11 4.53 5.29
N LEU A 10 7.96 3.98 4.43
CA LEU A 10 7.59 2.98 3.43
C LEU A 10 7.14 1.67 4.07
N LYS A 11 7.86 1.19 5.10
CA LYS A 11 7.44 0.02 5.88
C LYS A 11 6.06 0.21 6.52
N GLN A 12 5.79 1.40 7.07
CA GLN A 12 4.48 1.69 7.64
C GLN A 12 3.37 1.69 6.58
N GLN A 13 3.61 2.27 5.40
CA GLN A 13 2.65 2.25 4.28
C GLN A 13 2.40 0.83 3.77
N MET A 14 3.44 0.00 3.65
CA MET A 14 3.29 -1.41 3.27
C MET A 14 2.53 -2.22 4.32
N GLN A 15 2.77 -1.98 5.62
CA GLN A 15 2.02 -2.67 6.66
C GLN A 15 0.53 -2.32 6.64
N LEU A 16 0.19 -1.05 6.37
CA LEU A 16 -1.20 -0.62 6.21
C LEU A 16 -1.86 -1.26 4.98
N PHE A 17 -1.13 -1.36 3.87
CA PHE A 17 -1.59 -2.05 2.67
C PHE A 17 -1.90 -3.53 2.95
N LEU A 18 -1.00 -4.25 3.63
CA LEU A 18 -1.21 -5.66 3.97
C LEU A 18 -2.41 -5.85 4.90
N ASN A 19 -2.57 -4.99 5.90
CA ASN A 19 -3.72 -5.05 6.80
C ASN A 19 -5.05 -4.77 6.08
N GLN A 20 -5.05 -3.88 5.09
CA GLN A 20 -6.22 -3.64 4.25
C GLN A 20 -6.52 -4.85 3.38
N LEU A 21 -5.50 -5.43 2.73
CA LEU A 21 -5.63 -6.61 1.90
C LEU A 21 -6.19 -7.82 2.69
N ASP A 22 -5.70 -8.05 3.91
CA ASP A 22 -6.19 -9.12 4.79
C ASP A 22 -7.63 -8.89 5.27
N ALA A 23 -8.08 -7.64 5.31
CA ALA A 23 -9.44 -7.26 5.70
C ALA A 23 -10.44 -7.30 4.52
N LEU A 24 -9.97 -7.47 3.28
CA LEU A 24 -10.83 -7.56 2.12
C LEU A 24 -11.56 -8.89 2.10
N ASP A 25 -12.88 -8.82 2.10
CA ASP A 25 -13.73 -9.97 1.80
C ASP A 25 -13.91 -10.05 0.28
N PRO A 26 -13.40 -11.08 -0.40
CA PRO A 26 -13.51 -11.21 -1.86
C PRO A 26 -14.96 -11.31 -2.37
N SER A 27 -15.94 -11.57 -1.49
CA SER A 27 -17.36 -11.55 -1.85
C SER A 27 -18.00 -10.16 -1.80
N GLN A 28 -17.35 -9.19 -1.16
CA GLN A 28 -17.83 -7.81 -1.00
C GLN A 28 -16.91 -6.77 -1.66
N THR A 29 -15.68 -7.16 -1.99
CA THR A 29 -14.67 -6.30 -2.59
C THR A 29 -14.97 -6.10 -4.08
N SER A 30 -15.05 -4.84 -4.50
CA SER A 30 -15.25 -4.48 -5.90
C SER A 30 -13.92 -4.38 -6.65
N VAL A 31 -13.97 -4.39 -7.98
CA VAL A 31 -12.78 -4.19 -8.83
C VAL A 31 -12.17 -2.81 -8.56
N ASP A 32 -12.99 -1.79 -8.31
CA ASP A 32 -12.53 -0.43 -8.02
C ASP A 32 -11.71 -0.36 -6.72
N ASP A 33 -12.05 -1.17 -5.72
CA ASP A 33 -11.31 -1.25 -4.46
C ASP A 33 -9.93 -1.89 -4.66
N VAL A 34 -9.85 -2.89 -5.54
CA VAL A 34 -8.59 -3.54 -5.94
C VAL A 34 -7.72 -2.56 -6.74
N ASP A 35 -8.31 -1.78 -7.65
CA ASP A 35 -7.59 -0.76 -8.42
C ASP A 35 -7.02 0.34 -7.51
N ALA A 36 -7.75 0.75 -6.47
CA ALA A 36 -7.25 1.72 -5.48
C ALA A 36 -6.05 1.19 -4.70
N LEU A 37 -6.05 -0.11 -4.36
CA LEU A 37 -4.95 -0.78 -3.69
C LEU A 37 -3.71 -0.90 -4.58
N LEU A 38 -3.89 -1.22 -5.86
CA LEU A 38 -2.82 -1.24 -6.85
C LEU A 38 -2.18 0.14 -7.04
N LEU A 39 -3.01 1.19 -7.08
CA LEU A 39 -2.52 2.57 -7.18
C LEU A 39 -1.66 2.97 -5.97
N LEU A 40 -2.02 2.49 -4.78
CA LEU A 40 -1.29 2.75 -3.54
C LEU A 40 0.08 2.04 -3.55
N LEU A 41 0.16 0.83 -4.13
CA LEU A 41 1.42 0.13 -4.39
C LEU A 41 2.32 0.89 -5.37
N GLU A 42 1.78 1.34 -6.51
CA GLU A 42 2.55 2.11 -7.50
C GLU A 42 3.13 3.40 -6.90
N GLN A 43 2.36 4.12 -6.09
CA GLN A 43 2.82 5.32 -5.39
C GLN A 43 3.94 5.02 -4.37
N MET A 44 3.97 3.83 -3.77
CA MET A 44 5.06 3.41 -2.90
C MET A 44 6.32 3.11 -3.72
N GLU A 45 6.18 2.47 -4.87
CA GLU A 45 7.30 2.19 -5.78
C GLU A 45 7.92 3.46 -6.37
N GLU A 46 7.10 4.45 -6.75
CA GLU A 46 7.60 5.75 -7.24
C GLU A 46 8.44 6.48 -6.20
N LYS A 47 8.08 6.38 -4.91
CA LYS A 47 8.84 7.00 -3.81
C LYS A 47 10.17 6.32 -3.52
N LEU A 48 10.35 5.08 -3.99
CA LEU A 48 11.60 4.32 -3.89
C LEU A 48 12.54 4.55 -5.07
N ARG A 49 12.03 5.07 -6.18
CA ARG A 49 12.77 5.37 -7.41
C ARG A 49 13.59 6.66 -7.29
#